data_AF-A0A7X5DFS5-F1
#
_entry.id   AF-A0A7X5DFS5-F1
#
_cell.length_a   1.000
_cell.length_b   1.000
_cell.length_c   1.000
_cell.angle_alpha   90.00
_cell.angle_beta   90.00
_cell.angle_gamma   90.00
#
_symmetry.space_group_name_H-M   'P 1'
#
loop_
_entity.id
_entity.type
_entity.pdbx_description
1 polymer ?
#
loop_
_entity_poly.entity_id
_entity_poly.type
_entity_poly.pdbx_seq_one_letter_code
_entity_poly.pdbx_strand_id
1 'polypeptide(L)'
;MDVLATLRSTGIWLTACAFCCVLMLVALRLEVGMALAGADDGMTFDVAFTLGDYLLGYFAGCVPFTGGDDRAFAPPIGWFVFFLLLVVGLARYPRESLRGFGQQVLIACGSRWTWWWAKCVWVAGSVLLFCATALLVVLLFSLIAGSGPSWSVSPDMLYLIDFPWQELRGAPYDALSFMGAVV
;
A
#
# COMPACT_ATOMS: atom_id res chain seq x y z
N MET A 1 16.24 -14.66 -26.93
CA MET A 1 15.36 -14.32 -25.79
C MET A 1 14.21 -15.31 -25.80
N ASP A 2 14.09 -16.16 -24.76
CA ASP A 2 12.98 -17.11 -24.67
C ASP A 2 11.70 -16.38 -24.30
N VAL A 3 10.80 -16.27 -25.29
CA VAL A 3 9.47 -15.65 -25.14
C VAL A 3 8.69 -16.34 -24.01
N LEU A 4 8.81 -17.66 -23.89
CA LEU A 4 8.18 -18.45 -22.83
C LEU A 4 8.67 -18.09 -21.42
N ALA A 5 9.97 -17.83 -21.26
CA ALA A 5 10.55 -17.42 -19.97
C ALA A 5 10.08 -16.01 -19.58
N THR A 6 9.97 -15.12 -20.56
CA THR A 6 9.47 -13.75 -20.36
C THR A 6 7.98 -13.77 -19.98
N LEU A 7 7.16 -14.53 -20.72
CA LEU A 7 5.73 -14.70 -20.42
C LEU A 7 5.49 -15.29 -19.03
N ARG A 8 6.29 -16.28 -18.62
CA ARG A 8 6.20 -16.88 -17.28
C ARG A 8 6.55 -15.88 -16.18
N SER A 9 7.59 -15.07 -16.37
CA SER A 9 7.99 -14.04 -15.41
C SER A 9 6.90 -12.97 -15.27
N THR A 10 6.42 -12.42 -16.39
CA THR A 10 5.33 -11.44 -16.39
C THR A 10 4.05 -12.00 -15.76
N GLY A 11 3.72 -13.27 -16.04
CA GLY A 11 2.56 -13.95 -15.44
C GLY A 11 2.63 -14.03 -13.91
N ILE A 12 3.81 -14.25 -13.33
CA ILE A 12 4.00 -14.27 -11.86
C ILE A 12 3.74 -12.89 -11.24
N TRP A 13 4.17 -11.82 -11.90
CA TRP A 13 3.93 -10.46 -11.41
C TRP A 13 2.46 -10.08 -11.53
N LEU A 14 1.77 -10.50 -12.60
CA LEU A 14 0.34 -10.30 -12.74
C LEU A 14 -0.45 -11.07 -11.67
N THR A 15 -0.10 -12.32 -11.38
CA THR A 15 -0.77 -13.07 -10.31
C THR A 15 -0.46 -12.49 -8.93
N ALA A 16 0.77 -12.03 -8.69
CA ALA A 16 1.11 -11.34 -7.45
C ALA A 16 0.30 -10.04 -7.28
N CYS A 17 0.19 -9.22 -8.33
CA CYS A 17 -0.61 -7.99 -8.30
C CYS A 17 -2.08 -8.32 -8.07
N ALA A 18 -2.65 -9.29 -8.79
CA ALA A 18 -4.05 -9.70 -8.60
C ALA A 18 -4.33 -10.21 -7.18
N PHE A 19 -3.41 -11.01 -6.61
CA PHE A 19 -3.51 -11.46 -5.24
C PHE A 19 -3.42 -10.30 -4.24
N CYS A 20 -2.50 -9.36 -4.47
CA CYS A 20 -2.41 -8.14 -3.66
C CYS A 20 -3.69 -7.30 -3.76
N CYS A 21 -4.27 -7.15 -4.95
CA CYS A 21 -5.55 -6.44 -5.13
C CYS A 21 -6.65 -7.06 -4.26
N VAL A 22 -6.80 -8.39 -4.29
CA VAL A 22 -7.83 -9.07 -3.49
C VAL A 22 -7.58 -8.88 -2.00
N LEU A 23 -6.34 -9.04 -1.54
CA LEU A 23 -6.01 -8.84 -0.12
C LEU A 23 -6.27 -7.40 0.33
N MET A 24 -5.89 -6.42 -0.49
CA MET A 24 -6.16 -5.01 -0.20
C MET A 24 -7.65 -4.71 -0.14
N LEU A 25 -8.44 -5.22 -1.10
CA LEU A 25 -9.90 -5.05 -1.09
C LEU A 25 -10.54 -5.67 0.15
N VAL A 26 -10.10 -6.86 0.55
CA VAL A 26 -10.59 -7.53 1.77
C VAL A 26 -10.20 -6.72 3.00
N ALA A 27 -8.94 -6.29 3.11
CA ALA A 27 -8.46 -5.47 4.23
C ALA A 27 -9.24 -4.14 4.34
N LEU A 28 -9.37 -3.39 3.24
CA LEU A 28 -10.17 -2.15 3.20
C LEU A 28 -11.62 -2.39 3.63
N ARG A 29 -12.24 -3.48 3.17
CA ARG A 29 -13.61 -3.84 3.58
C ARG A 29 -13.73 -4.14 5.07
N LEU A 30 -12.75 -4.86 5.62
CA LEU A 30 -12.73 -5.21 7.04
C LEU A 30 -12.44 -3.98 7.90
N GLU A 31 -11.48 -3.14 7.53
CA GLU A 31 -11.11 -1.93 8.26
C GLU A 31 -12.26 -0.93 8.30
N VAL A 32 -12.86 -0.62 7.14
CA VAL A 32 -14.02 0.27 7.07
C VAL A 32 -15.22 -0.36 7.79
N GLY A 33 -15.46 -1.66 7.64
CA GLY A 33 -16.56 -2.35 8.31
C GLY A 33 -16.43 -2.36 9.83
N MET A 34 -15.23 -2.61 10.36
CA MET A 34 -14.93 -2.57 11.79
C MET A 34 -15.01 -1.15 12.34
N ALA A 35 -14.52 -0.17 11.59
CA ALA A 35 -14.61 1.24 11.97
C ALA A 35 -16.06 1.72 12.05
N LEU A 36 -16.91 1.33 11.09
CA LEU A 36 -18.34 1.65 11.11
C LEU A 36 -19.10 0.88 12.20
N ALA A 37 -18.72 -0.37 12.49
CA ALA A 37 -19.37 -1.17 13.53
C ALA A 37 -18.96 -0.77 14.97
N GLY A 38 -17.77 -0.18 15.14
CA GLY A 38 -17.26 0.31 16.41
C GLY A 38 -17.65 1.75 16.74
N ALA A 39 -18.25 2.48 15.80
CA ALA A 39 -18.84 3.77 16.07
C ALA A 39 -20.14 3.55 16.87
N ASP A 40 -20.23 4.16 18.07
CA ASP A 40 -21.40 4.07 18.95
C ASP A 40 -22.72 4.29 18.18
N ASP A 41 -23.80 3.61 18.59
CA ASP A 41 -25.16 3.55 17.98
C ASP A 41 -25.82 4.89 17.59
N GLY A 42 -25.18 6.05 17.83
CA GLY A 42 -25.61 7.39 17.45
C GLY A 42 -24.66 8.19 16.57
N MET A 43 -23.48 7.67 16.19
CA MET A 43 -22.51 8.39 15.35
C MET A 43 -22.80 8.10 13.86
N THR A 44 -23.60 8.95 13.24
CA THR A 44 -23.84 8.90 11.80
C THR A 44 -22.70 9.60 11.06
N PHE A 45 -21.87 8.84 10.36
CA PHE A 45 -20.92 9.43 9.39
C PHE A 45 -21.71 9.93 8.18
N ASP A 46 -22.00 11.23 8.16
CA ASP A 46 -22.73 11.89 7.08
C ASP A 46 -21.87 12.12 5.81
N VAL A 47 -20.59 11.73 5.86
CA VAL A 47 -19.60 12.00 4.82
C VAL A 47 -19.12 10.70 4.18
N ALA A 48 -19.29 10.58 2.86
CA ALA A 48 -18.65 9.55 2.08
C ALA A 48 -17.13 9.76 2.11
N PHE A 49 -16.40 8.85 2.76
CA PHE A 49 -14.93 8.87 2.82
C PHE A 49 -14.32 8.94 1.42
N THR A 50 -13.39 9.85 1.21
CA THR A 50 -12.72 10.10 -0.07
C THR A 50 -11.52 9.17 -0.28
N LEU A 51 -10.85 9.28 -1.43
CA LEU A 51 -9.60 8.57 -1.70
C LEU A 51 -8.52 8.86 -0.65
N GLY A 52 -8.40 10.12 -0.19
CA GLY A 52 -7.45 10.49 0.86
C GLY A 52 -7.72 9.77 2.18
N ASP A 53 -8.99 9.64 2.56
CA ASP A 53 -9.41 8.95 3.78
C ASP A 53 -9.05 7.46 3.74
N TYR A 54 -9.39 6.78 2.64
CA TYR A 54 -9.08 5.36 2.50
C TYR A 54 -7.58 5.07 2.40
N LEU A 55 -6.81 5.95 1.75
CA LEU A 55 -5.34 5.81 1.73
C LEU A 55 -4.75 5.99 3.12
N LEU A 56 -5.19 7.02 3.85
CA LEU A 56 -4.71 7.26 5.19
C LEU A 56 -5.09 6.12 6.14
N GLY A 57 -6.33 5.63 6.05
CA GLY A 57 -6.79 4.50 6.85
C GLY A 57 -6.03 3.22 6.60
N TYR A 58 -5.86 2.84 5.34
CA TYR A 58 -5.18 1.61 4.97
C TYR A 58 -3.71 1.59 5.39
N PHE A 59 -3.04 2.75 5.30
CA PHE A 59 -1.65 2.90 5.71
C PHE A 59 -1.49 3.47 7.12
N ALA A 60 -2.58 3.59 7.88
CA ALA A 60 -2.52 4.02 9.27
C ALA A 60 -1.75 2.97 10.08
N GLY A 61 -0.92 3.46 11.01
CA GLY A 61 -0.23 2.59 11.95
C GLY A 61 -1.16 2.01 13.01
N CYS A 62 -0.58 1.55 14.11
CA CYS A 62 -1.31 1.25 15.33
C CYS A 62 -0.89 2.24 16.41
N VAL A 63 -1.80 2.52 17.35
CA VAL A 63 -1.50 3.32 18.54
C VAL A 63 -0.45 2.58 19.39
N PRO A 64 0.53 3.28 20.00
CA PRO A 64 1.53 2.64 20.85
C PRO A 64 0.89 1.80 21.96
N PHE A 65 1.31 0.54 22.08
CA PHE A 65 0.81 -0.34 23.12
C PHE A 65 1.45 0.00 24.46
N THR A 66 0.69 0.61 25.37
CA THR A 66 1.14 1.03 26.71
C THR A 66 1.00 -0.06 27.77
N GLY A 67 0.37 -1.21 27.44
CA GLY A 67 0.20 -2.36 28.32
C GLY A 67 -0.74 -2.15 29.52
N GLY A 68 -1.21 -0.93 29.75
CA GLY A 68 -2.13 -0.56 30.84
C GLY A 68 -3.58 -0.37 30.41
N ASP A 69 -3.84 -0.27 29.10
CA ASP A 69 -5.20 -0.20 28.57
C ASP A 69 -5.73 -1.64 28.40
N ASP A 70 -6.97 -1.92 28.81
CA ASP A 70 -7.71 -3.19 28.55
C ASP A 70 -7.94 -3.46 27.04
N ARG A 71 -7.26 -2.71 26.16
CA ARG A 71 -7.33 -2.84 24.70
C ARG A 71 -6.31 -3.87 24.24
N ALA A 72 -6.76 -4.85 23.46
CA ALA A 72 -5.86 -5.79 22.80
C ALA A 72 -4.99 -5.04 21.75
N PHE A 73 -3.72 -5.42 21.63
CA PHE A 73 -2.85 -4.91 20.58
C PHE A 73 -3.38 -5.32 19.20
N ALA A 74 -3.73 -4.34 18.38
CA ALA A 74 -4.18 -4.53 17.00
C ALA A 74 -3.06 -4.11 16.03
N PRO A 75 -2.23 -5.06 15.55
CA PRO A 75 -1.20 -4.73 14.57
C PRO A 75 -1.84 -4.31 13.23
N PRO A 76 -1.19 -3.43 12.47
CA PRO A 76 -1.70 -3.01 11.17
C PRO A 76 -1.37 -4.07 10.10
N ILE A 77 -2.10 -5.19 10.17
CA ILE A 77 -1.85 -6.38 9.34
C ILE A 77 -2.01 -6.06 7.85
N GLY A 78 -2.95 -5.17 7.50
CA GLY A 78 -3.27 -4.79 6.12
C GLY A 78 -2.03 -4.35 5.33
N TRP A 79 -1.45 -3.20 5.69
CA TRP A 79 -0.25 -2.71 5.00
C TRP A 79 1.00 -3.56 5.31
N PHE A 80 1.09 -4.20 6.47
CA PHE A 80 2.23 -5.08 6.77
C PHE A 80 2.34 -6.26 5.79
N VAL A 81 1.23 -6.96 5.55
CA VAL A 81 1.18 -8.08 4.59
C VAL A 81 1.46 -7.58 3.17
N PHE A 82 0.98 -6.39 2.81
CA PHE A 82 1.27 -5.76 1.53
C PHE A 82 2.78 -5.56 1.31
N PHE A 83 3.50 -4.95 2.26
CA PHE A 83 4.96 -4.79 2.13
C PHE A 83 5.71 -6.12 2.22
N LEU A 84 5.21 -7.09 2.99
CA LEU A 84 5.80 -8.42 3.05
C LEU A 84 5.75 -9.12 1.68
N LEU A 85 4.62 -9.03 0.98
CA LEU A 85 4.47 -9.57 -0.38
C LEU A 85 5.41 -8.88 -1.37
N LEU A 86 5.56 -7.56 -1.26
CA LEU A 86 6.50 -6.79 -2.06
C LEU A 86 7.95 -7.27 -1.83
N VAL A 87 8.38 -7.40 -0.58
CA VAL A 87 9.74 -7.86 -0.23
C VAL A 87 9.97 -9.30 -0.72
N VAL A 88 9.00 -10.21 -0.54
CA VAL A 88 9.09 -11.59 -1.06
C VAL A 88 9.18 -11.60 -2.59
N GLY A 89 8.45 -10.73 -3.28
CA GLY A 89 8.54 -10.55 -4.73
C GLY A 89 9.92 -10.06 -5.17
N LEU A 90 10.45 -9.04 -4.49
CA LEU A 90 11.79 -8.50 -4.74
C LEU A 90 12.89 -9.55 -4.50
N ALA A 91 12.74 -10.40 -3.48
CA ALA A 91 13.69 -11.45 -3.14
C ALA A 91 13.80 -12.58 -4.19
N ARG A 92 12.86 -12.66 -5.15
CA ARG A 92 12.93 -13.65 -6.24
C ARG A 92 14.12 -13.44 -7.15
N TYR A 93 14.43 -12.18 -7.48
CA TYR A 93 15.53 -11.86 -8.36
C TYR A 93 16.90 -12.26 -7.75
N PRO A 94 17.22 -11.95 -6.47
CA PRO A 94 18.39 -12.52 -5.79
C PRO A 94 18.40 -14.05 -5.76
N ARG A 95 17.27 -14.69 -5.49
CA ARG A 95 17.15 -16.15 -5.46
C ARG A 95 17.50 -16.80 -6.81
N GLU A 96 17.03 -16.22 -7.90
CA GLU A 96 17.35 -16.68 -9.26
C GLU A 96 18.82 -16.39 -9.61
N SER A 97 19.34 -15.25 -9.15
CA SER A 97 20.76 -14.90 -9.30
C SER A 97 21.68 -15.92 -8.61
N LEU A 98 21.30 -16.44 -7.44
CA LEU A 98 22.03 -17.48 -6.69
C LEU A 98 21.99 -18.87 -7.35
N ARG A 99 21.00 -19.14 -8.22
CA ARG A 99 20.84 -20.44 -8.91
C ARG A 99 21.69 -20.57 -10.18
N GLY A 100 22.77 -19.82 -10.28
CA GLY A 100 23.70 -19.84 -11.42
C GLY A 100 23.30 -18.93 -12.59
N PHE A 101 22.03 -18.51 -12.67
CA PHE A 101 21.57 -17.57 -13.70
C PHE A 101 22.26 -16.20 -13.58
N GLY A 102 22.54 -15.75 -12.35
CA GLY A 102 23.20 -14.47 -12.10
C GLY A 102 24.63 -14.40 -12.65
N GLN A 103 25.36 -15.52 -12.63
CA GLN A 103 26.73 -15.59 -13.17
C GLN A 103 26.72 -15.53 -14.71
N GLN A 104 25.79 -16.24 -15.35
CA GLN A 104 25.62 -16.20 -16.81
C GLN A 104 25.24 -14.79 -17.29
N VAL A 105 24.32 -14.13 -16.59
CA VAL A 105 23.92 -12.74 -16.88
C VAL A 105 25.08 -11.77 -16.68
N LEU A 106 25.89 -11.92 -15.62
CA LEU A 106 27.04 -11.05 -15.38
C LEU A 106 28.07 -11.13 -16.51
N ILE A 107 28.38 -12.35 -17.00
CA ILE A 107 29.29 -12.57 -18.12
C ILE A 107 28.71 -11.98 -19.41
N ALA A 108 27.41 -12.17 -19.66
CA ALA A 108 26.73 -11.62 -20.83
C ALA A 108 26.63 -10.09 -20.83
N CYS A 109 26.49 -9.45 -19.65
CA CYS A 109 26.40 -7.99 -19.53
C CYS A 109 27.73 -7.27 -19.72
N GLY A 110 28.87 -7.94 -19.57
CA GLY A 110 30.21 -7.36 -19.75
C GLY A 110 30.65 -6.29 -18.73
N SER A 111 29.74 -5.79 -17.88
CA SER A 111 29.99 -4.75 -16.88
C SER A 111 29.24 -5.01 -15.57
N ARG A 112 29.97 -4.91 -14.45
CA ARG A 112 29.40 -5.03 -13.09
C ARG A 112 28.45 -3.88 -12.75
N TRP A 113 28.71 -2.69 -13.27
CA TRP A 113 27.88 -1.51 -13.02
C TRP A 113 26.53 -1.58 -13.74
N THR A 114 26.53 -2.04 -15.00
CA THR A 114 25.29 -2.24 -15.77
C THR A 114 24.41 -3.29 -15.09
N TRP A 115 25.01 -4.37 -14.61
CA TRP A 115 24.32 -5.38 -13.83
C TRP A 115 23.72 -4.83 -12.54
N TRP A 116 24.46 -3.99 -11.80
CA TRP A 116 23.96 -3.37 -10.58
C TRP A 116 22.79 -2.41 -10.84
N TRP A 117 22.92 -1.52 -11.83
CA TRP A 117 21.85 -0.60 -12.21
C TRP A 117 20.58 -1.32 -12.65
N ALA A 118 20.70 -2.43 -13.38
CA ALA A 118 19.57 -3.26 -13.76
C ALA A 118 18.78 -3.75 -12.53
N LYS A 119 19.45 -4.03 -11.41
CA LYS A 119 18.78 -4.40 -10.15
C LYS A 119 18.07 -3.23 -9.50
N CYS A 120 18.70 -2.07 -9.47
CA CYS A 120 18.08 -0.86 -8.92
C CYS A 120 16.81 -0.51 -9.71
N VAL A 121 16.87 -0.55 -11.03
CA VAL A 121 15.72 -0.35 -11.92
C VAL A 121 14.65 -1.41 -11.67
N TRP A 122 15.03 -2.68 -11.51
CA TRP A 122 14.10 -3.75 -11.17
C TRP A 122 13.37 -3.49 -9.86
N VAL A 123 14.11 -3.19 -8.79
CA VAL A 123 13.53 -2.91 -7.47
C VAL A 123 12.61 -1.70 -7.53
N ALA A 124 13.07 -0.59 -8.11
CA ALA A 124 12.26 0.62 -8.25
C ALA A 124 10.99 0.38 -9.08
N GLY A 125 11.11 -0.31 -10.22
CA GLY A 125 9.98 -0.66 -11.06
C GLY A 125 8.96 -1.56 -10.35
N SER A 126 9.41 -2.57 -9.62
CA SER A 126 8.53 -3.43 -8.82
C SER A 126 7.81 -2.66 -7.71
N VAL A 127 8.50 -1.75 -7.02
CA VAL A 127 7.89 -0.90 -5.99
C VAL A 127 6.83 0.02 -6.60
N LEU A 128 7.17 0.70 -7.70
CA LEU A 128 6.24 1.58 -8.40
C LEU A 128 4.98 0.83 -8.88
N LEU A 129 5.14 -0.40 -9.40
CA LEU A 129 4.02 -1.24 -9.81
C LEU A 129 3.07 -1.58 -8.65
N PHE A 130 3.63 -1.93 -7.49
CA PHE A 130 2.84 -2.22 -6.29
C PHE A 130 2.16 -0.97 -5.74
N CYS A 131 2.85 0.17 -5.70
CA CYS A 131 2.25 1.45 -5.31
C CYS A 131 1.11 1.86 -6.26
N ALA A 132 1.30 1.71 -7.57
CA ALA A 132 0.26 1.98 -8.56
C ALA A 132 -0.94 1.05 -8.37
N THR A 133 -0.69 -0.24 -8.08
CA THR A 133 -1.74 -1.22 -7.79
C THR A 133 -2.54 -0.82 -6.54
N ALA A 134 -1.85 -0.43 -5.46
CA ALA A 134 -2.49 0.07 -4.24
C ALA A 134 -3.36 1.30 -4.49
N LEU A 135 -2.84 2.29 -5.21
CA LEU A 135 -3.58 3.50 -5.57
C LEU A 135 -4.81 3.18 -6.43
N LEU A 136 -4.69 2.30 -7.42
CA LEU A 136 -5.81 1.89 -8.26
C LEU A 136 -6.89 1.17 -7.46
N VAL A 137 -6.52 0.28 -6.54
CA VAL A 137 -7.48 -0.44 -5.69
C VAL A 137 -8.24 0.55 -4.80
N VAL A 138 -7.55 1.47 -4.14
CA VAL A 138 -8.18 2.46 -3.26
C VAL A 138 -9.05 3.44 -4.05
N LEU A 139 -8.60 3.87 -5.24
CA LEU A 139 -9.38 4.70 -6.14
C LEU A 139 -10.67 4.02 -6.59
N LEU A 140 -10.60 2.77 -7.05
CA LEU A 140 -11.78 2.01 -7.45
C LEU A 140 -12.73 1.80 -6.27
N PHE A 141 -12.18 1.53 -5.08
CA PHE A 141 -12.96 1.37 -3.86
C PHE A 141 -13.72 2.66 -3.51
N SER A 142 -13.04 3.81 -3.54
CA SER A 142 -13.64 5.13 -3.32
C SER A 142 -14.76 5.44 -4.32
N LEU A 143 -14.51 5.21 -5.61
CA LEU A 143 -15.51 5.43 -6.65
C LEU A 143 -16.75 4.53 -6.49
N ILE A 144 -16.56 3.27 -6.09
CA ILE A 144 -17.67 2.33 -5.82
C ILE A 144 -18.43 2.72 -4.55
N ALA A 145 -17.74 3.25 -3.54
CA ALA A 145 -18.35 3.76 -2.31
C ALA A 145 -19.15 5.06 -2.53
N GLY A 146 -19.11 5.63 -3.74
CA GLY A 146 -19.84 6.86 -4.09
C GLY A 146 -19.10 8.14 -3.74
N SER A 147 -17.84 8.05 -3.32
CA SER A 147 -16.98 9.21 -3.09
C SER A 147 -16.14 9.53 -4.32
N GLY A 148 -15.81 10.82 -4.49
CA GLY A 148 -14.94 11.27 -5.58
C GLY A 148 -13.45 11.01 -5.31
N PRO A 149 -12.58 11.14 -6.32
CA PRO A 149 -11.12 10.93 -6.23
C PRO A 149 -10.37 12.04 -5.47
N SER A 150 -10.99 12.63 -4.45
CA SER A 150 -10.41 13.73 -3.69
C SER A 150 -9.27 13.26 -2.78
N TRP A 151 -8.23 14.08 -2.68
CA TRP A 151 -7.09 13.89 -1.75
C TRP A 151 -7.34 14.50 -0.37
N SER A 152 -8.51 15.09 -0.15
CA SER A 152 -8.92 15.67 1.14
C SER A 152 -9.14 14.60 2.19
N VAL A 153 -8.55 14.72 3.36
CA VAL A 153 -8.83 13.87 4.51
C VAL A 153 -9.86 14.55 5.41
N SER A 154 -10.89 13.82 5.76
CA SER A 154 -11.96 14.20 6.67
C SER A 154 -11.52 14.09 8.14
N PRO A 155 -12.00 14.97 9.04
CA PRO A 155 -11.79 14.82 10.47
C PRO A 155 -12.30 13.49 11.03
N ASP A 156 -13.38 12.95 10.44
CA ASP A 156 -13.98 11.68 10.84
C ASP A 156 -13.02 10.51 10.65
N MET A 157 -12.29 10.48 9.52
CA MET A 157 -11.27 9.48 9.29
C MET A 157 -10.14 9.58 10.33
N LEU A 158 -9.72 10.80 10.69
CA LEU A 158 -8.68 11.02 11.71
C LEU A 158 -9.14 10.59 13.10
N TYR A 159 -10.41 10.81 13.42
CA TYR A 159 -11.01 10.31 14.65
C TYR A 159 -11.00 8.77 14.68
N LEU A 160 -11.34 8.11 13.56
CA LEU A 160 -11.34 6.65 13.47
C LEU A 160 -9.96 6.02 13.67
N ILE A 161 -8.88 6.67 13.24
CA ILE A 161 -7.51 6.19 13.45
C ILE A 161 -6.88 6.67 14.78
N ASP A 162 -7.68 7.27 15.67
CA ASP A 162 -7.23 7.82 16.95
C ASP A 162 -6.06 8.82 16.79
N PHE A 163 -6.08 9.58 15.69
CA PHE A 163 -5.05 10.56 15.39
C PHE A 163 -5.35 11.89 16.13
N PRO A 164 -4.35 12.55 16.72
CA PRO A 164 -4.53 13.82 17.45
C PRO A 164 -4.79 15.00 16.48
N TRP A 165 -5.97 15.01 15.86
CA TRP A 165 -6.35 15.98 14.83
C TRP A 165 -6.49 17.41 15.34
N GLN A 166 -6.59 17.59 16.67
CA GLN A 166 -6.67 18.91 17.32
C GLN A 166 -5.40 19.74 17.13
N GLU A 167 -4.27 19.11 16.80
CA GLU A 167 -3.00 19.78 16.54
C GLU A 167 -2.84 20.22 15.07
N LEU A 168 -3.75 19.80 14.18
CA LEU A 168 -3.68 20.11 12.76
C LEU A 168 -4.30 21.49 12.45
N ARG A 169 -3.74 22.17 11.44
CA ARG A 169 -4.32 23.42 10.91
C ARG A 169 -5.64 23.10 10.20
N GLY A 170 -6.71 23.83 10.52
CA GLY A 170 -8.12 23.48 10.27
C GLY A 170 -8.49 22.74 8.96
N ALA A 171 -9.51 21.88 9.06
CA ALA A 171 -10.02 21.01 8.01
C ALA A 171 -10.73 21.76 6.85
N PRO A 172 -10.81 21.17 5.64
CA PRO A 172 -10.35 19.83 5.23
C PRO A 172 -8.83 19.74 5.01
N TYR A 173 -8.24 18.60 5.36
CA TYR A 173 -6.79 18.41 5.26
C TYR A 173 -6.43 17.88 3.87
N ASP A 174 -5.95 18.73 2.97
CA ASP A 174 -5.55 18.28 1.63
C ASP A 174 -4.18 17.58 1.67
N ALA A 175 -4.17 16.26 1.44
CA ALA A 175 -2.93 15.48 1.39
C ALA A 175 -2.00 15.91 0.23
N LEU A 176 -2.55 16.54 -0.82
CA LEU A 176 -1.77 16.98 -1.98
C LEU A 176 -0.94 18.24 -1.67
N SER A 177 -1.43 19.08 -0.75
CA SER A 177 -0.69 20.27 -0.28
C SER A 177 0.65 19.90 0.37
N PHE A 178 0.75 18.74 1.01
CA PHE A 178 1.99 18.20 1.56
C PHE A 178 3.00 17.85 0.46
N MET A 179 2.54 17.27 -0.65
CA MET A 179 3.40 16.91 -1.79
C MET A 179 3.86 18.14 -2.58
N GLY A 180 3.04 19.21 -2.60
CA GLY A 180 3.38 20.50 -3.21
C GLY A 180 4.31 21.38 -2.36
N ALA A 181 4.44 21.10 -1.05
CA ALA A 181 5.32 21.83 -0.13
C ALA A 181 6.81 21.42 -0.23
N VAL A 182 7.15 20.53 -1.17
CA VAL A 182 8.55 20.22 -1.52
C VAL A 182 9.06 21.24 -2.54
N VAL A 183 9.20 22.50 -2.13
CA VAL A 183 10.12 23.52 -2.68
C VAL A 183 10.56 24.44 -1.56
#